data_AF-A0A1P8W995-F1
#
_entry.id   AF-A0A1P8W995-F1
#
_cell.length_a   1.000
_cell.length_b   1.000
_cell.length_c   1.000
_cell.angle_alpha   90.00
_cell.angle_beta   90.00
_cell.angle_gamma   90.00
#
_symmetry.space_group_name_H-M   'P 1'
#
loop_
_entity.id
_entity.type
_entity.pdbx_description
1 polymer ?
#
loop_
_entity_poly.entity_id
_entity_poly.type
_entity_poly.pdbx_seq_one_letter_code
_entity_poly.pdbx_strand_id
1 'polypeptide(L)'
;MNGQIAALIQSRSASDQQIVRDVFRSKFRDIRSFRNFLKSTLQTNVTSMLHAPSGRWDIKSFHALYIACWVHHPLEKGSYMIDLSQLSEEQRGVIQRACDRHLARRKSSHLGGAGRSAKKGWAFLKGYRELLVQMETTKGTEYLFMKAEDYGTGLRGFIPHTRGYFHMRKTGHGLTASAALNTLASAGNPLVTVEGRAAENYANGYKAQLRDVLKLRGTKITVRDMLPALYQHARYPRPGNLANMSNREIGDSLISFCRHVCMQRGRGTQPGTSIPKGMSEITPEMISDLQKLAKTLKADGDAQLNRVFREIRVAPAVVDSSLKTFYELHG
;
A
#
# COMPACT_ATOMS: atom_id res chain seq x y z
N MET A 1 7.78 13.32 -6.47
CA MET A 1 6.32 13.09 -6.31
C MET A 1 5.90 12.11 -7.39
N ASN A 2 5.35 10.96 -7.04
CA ASN A 2 5.16 9.86 -7.99
C ASN A 2 3.83 9.92 -8.75
N GLY A 3 2.90 10.79 -8.32
CA GLY A 3 1.54 10.83 -8.87
C GLY A 3 1.11 12.10 -9.60
N GLN A 4 1.75 13.27 -9.38
CA GLN A 4 1.37 14.54 -10.01
C GLN A 4 -0.12 14.96 -9.83
N ILE A 5 -0.82 14.50 -8.78
CA ILE A 5 -2.26 14.77 -8.60
C ILE A 5 -2.67 16.26 -8.70
N ALA A 6 -1.77 17.17 -8.32
CA ALA A 6 -2.00 18.61 -8.46
C ALA A 6 -2.43 18.99 -9.89
N ALA A 7 -1.80 18.41 -10.92
CA ALA A 7 -2.13 18.67 -12.32
C ALA A 7 -3.57 18.26 -12.65
N LEU A 8 -4.01 17.08 -12.22
CA LEU A 8 -5.41 16.65 -12.40
C LEU A 8 -6.39 17.59 -11.69
N ILE A 9 -6.11 17.96 -10.43
CA ILE A 9 -6.99 18.82 -9.62
C ILE A 9 -7.09 20.23 -10.21
N GLN A 10 -5.99 20.75 -10.78
CA GLN A 10 -5.91 22.09 -11.36
C GLN A 10 -6.39 22.15 -12.82
N SER A 11 -6.54 21.02 -13.50
CA SER A 11 -6.95 20.97 -14.91
C SER A 11 -8.29 21.66 -15.11
N ARG A 12 -8.40 22.50 -16.14
CA ARG A 12 -9.66 23.17 -16.51
C ARG A 12 -10.51 22.34 -17.48
N SER A 13 -10.00 21.19 -17.94
CA SER A 13 -10.76 20.31 -18.83
C SER A 13 -12.01 19.78 -18.13
N ALA A 14 -13.13 19.76 -18.84
CA ALA A 14 -14.39 19.23 -18.33
C ALA A 14 -14.26 17.74 -17.92
N SER A 15 -13.50 16.95 -18.69
CA SER A 15 -13.26 15.53 -18.39
C SER A 15 -12.52 15.33 -17.07
N ASP A 16 -11.45 16.11 -16.84
CA ASP A 16 -10.63 16.01 -15.63
C ASP A 16 -11.41 16.51 -14.40
N GLN A 17 -12.15 17.60 -14.57
CA GLN A 17 -13.04 18.12 -13.52
C GLN A 17 -14.15 17.13 -13.16
N GLN A 18 -14.60 16.30 -14.10
CA GLN A 18 -15.53 15.23 -13.82
C GLN A 18 -14.84 14.10 -13.02
N ILE A 19 -13.63 13.68 -13.42
CA ILE A 19 -12.82 12.70 -12.68
C ILE A 19 -12.60 13.16 -11.23
N VAL A 20 -12.18 14.40 -11.02
CA VAL A 20 -11.99 14.99 -9.68
C VAL A 20 -13.29 14.95 -8.87
N ARG A 21 -14.43 15.29 -9.49
CA ARG A 21 -15.74 15.23 -8.84
C ARG A 21 -16.14 13.82 -8.46
N ASP A 22 -15.72 12.81 -9.21
CA ASP A 22 -16.08 11.40 -9.02
C ASP A 22 -15.15 10.66 -8.06
N VAL A 23 -13.87 11.07 -7.98
CA VAL A 23 -12.90 10.51 -7.03
C VAL A 23 -13.02 11.16 -5.65
N PHE A 24 -13.13 12.49 -5.59
CA PHE A 24 -13.06 13.22 -4.33
C PHE A 24 -14.41 13.71 -3.84
N ARG A 25 -14.56 13.74 -2.51
CA ARG A 25 -15.70 14.41 -1.86
C ARG A 25 -15.51 15.93 -1.94
N SER A 26 -16.61 16.66 -1.74
CA SER A 26 -16.71 18.11 -2.01
C SER A 26 -15.56 18.94 -1.44
N LYS A 27 -15.10 18.64 -0.22
CA LYS A 27 -14.00 19.36 0.44
C LYS A 27 -12.65 19.28 -0.28
N PHE A 28 -12.43 18.28 -1.13
CA PHE A 28 -11.15 18.03 -1.79
C PHE A 28 -11.32 17.98 -3.30
N ARG A 29 -12.06 18.93 -3.88
CA ARG A 29 -12.22 19.04 -5.34
C ARG A 29 -11.37 20.14 -5.97
N ASP A 30 -10.74 20.97 -5.15
CA ASP A 30 -9.90 22.06 -5.63
C ASP A 30 -8.57 22.09 -4.85
N ILE A 31 -7.53 22.58 -5.50
CA ILE A 31 -6.17 22.56 -4.97
C ILE A 31 -6.05 23.43 -3.70
N ARG A 32 -6.82 24.53 -3.62
CA ARG A 32 -6.78 25.46 -2.49
C ARG A 32 -7.28 24.76 -1.23
N SER A 33 -8.38 24.01 -1.31
CA SER A 33 -8.92 23.27 -0.18
C SER A 33 -8.00 22.16 0.31
N PHE A 34 -7.32 21.43 -0.61
CA PHE A 34 -6.27 20.48 -0.23
C PHE A 34 -5.15 21.16 0.55
N ARG A 35 -4.58 22.22 -0.04
CA ARG A 35 -3.44 22.95 0.55
C ARG A 35 -3.80 23.55 1.90
N ASN A 36 -4.96 24.18 2.01
CA ASN A 36 -5.43 24.78 3.26
C ASN A 36 -5.61 23.72 4.34
N PHE A 37 -6.21 22.58 4.01
CA PHE A 37 -6.36 21.48 4.97
C PHE A 37 -4.99 20.98 5.45
N LEU A 38 -4.10 20.61 4.52
CA LEU A 38 -2.77 20.09 4.86
C LEU A 38 -1.91 21.11 5.64
N LYS A 39 -1.86 22.38 5.20
CA LYS A 39 -1.11 23.44 5.88
C LYS A 39 -1.64 23.67 7.30
N SER A 40 -2.97 23.77 7.46
CA SER A 40 -3.60 24.03 8.76
C SER A 40 -3.41 22.88 9.75
N THR A 41 -3.45 21.64 9.28
CA THR A 41 -3.44 20.46 10.14
C THR A 41 -2.04 19.93 10.41
N LEU A 42 -1.16 19.88 9.39
CA LEU A 42 0.22 19.42 9.55
C LEU A 42 1.15 20.51 10.09
N GLN A 43 0.74 21.79 10.03
CA GLN A 43 1.64 22.94 10.16
C GLN A 43 2.83 22.80 9.20
N THR A 44 2.51 22.81 7.92
CA THR A 44 3.42 22.71 6.78
C THR A 44 3.73 21.28 6.34
N ASN A 45 4.21 20.36 7.19
CA ASN A 45 4.71 19.07 6.69
C ASN A 45 4.52 17.87 7.66
N VAL A 46 4.79 16.65 7.18
CA VAL A 46 4.62 15.40 7.93
C VAL A 46 5.59 15.34 9.11
N THR A 47 6.86 15.67 8.90
CA THR A 47 7.87 15.64 9.98
C THR A 47 7.47 16.53 11.16
N SER A 48 6.98 17.75 10.90
CA SER A 48 6.50 18.67 11.93
C SER A 48 5.30 18.12 12.69
N MET A 49 4.37 17.43 12.02
CA MET A 49 3.23 16.79 12.70
C MET A 49 3.69 15.62 13.58
N LEU A 50 4.65 14.81 13.13
CA LEU A 50 5.17 13.67 13.89
C LEU A 50 5.93 14.08 15.16
N HIS A 51 6.53 15.28 15.19
CA HIS A 51 7.17 15.88 16.37
C HIS A 51 6.23 16.77 17.19
N ALA A 52 4.95 16.84 16.82
CA ALA A 52 4.02 17.76 17.47
C ALA A 52 3.65 17.26 18.88
N PRO A 53 3.51 18.18 19.85
CA PRO A 53 3.06 17.84 21.20
C PRO A 53 1.64 17.26 21.19
N SER A 54 1.28 16.55 22.26
CA SER A 54 0.01 15.81 22.39
C SER A 54 -1.24 16.65 22.10
N GLY A 55 -1.27 17.92 22.52
CA GLY A 55 -2.41 18.82 22.30
C GLY A 55 -2.70 19.17 20.83
N ARG A 56 -1.77 18.87 19.91
CA ARG A 56 -1.93 19.11 18.47
C ARG A 56 -2.50 17.92 17.71
N TRP A 57 -2.62 16.78 18.35
CA TRP A 57 -3.17 15.59 17.72
C TRP A 57 -4.68 15.55 17.84
N ASP A 58 -5.35 15.34 16.71
CA ASP A 58 -6.76 15.00 16.65
C ASP A 58 -7.03 14.02 15.50
N ILE A 59 -8.30 13.73 15.23
CA ILE A 59 -8.70 12.84 14.13
C ILE A 59 -8.25 13.41 12.76
N LYS A 60 -8.30 14.74 12.59
CA LYS A 60 -7.89 15.39 11.34
C LYS A 60 -6.40 15.27 11.12
N SER A 61 -5.57 15.25 12.16
CA SER A 61 -4.13 15.00 12.05
C SER A 61 -3.84 13.69 11.32
N PHE A 62 -4.54 12.60 11.68
CA PHE A 62 -4.39 11.31 11.00
C PHE A 62 -4.89 11.35 9.55
N HIS A 63 -6.01 12.06 9.27
CA HIS A 63 -6.47 12.26 7.90
C HIS A 63 -5.44 13.02 7.07
N ALA A 64 -4.86 14.08 7.63
CA ALA A 64 -3.87 14.90 6.93
C ALA A 64 -2.58 14.12 6.64
N LEU A 65 -2.13 13.28 7.57
CA LEU A 65 -1.01 12.36 7.34
C LEU A 65 -1.31 11.40 6.19
N TYR A 66 -2.49 10.77 6.17
CA TYR A 66 -2.87 9.89 5.07
C TYR A 66 -2.94 10.63 3.73
N ILE A 67 -3.57 11.81 3.71
CA ILE A 67 -3.70 12.62 2.49
C ILE A 67 -2.32 13.07 1.99
N ALA A 68 -1.38 13.42 2.88
CA ALA A 68 -0.01 13.75 2.50
C ALA A 68 0.70 12.58 1.82
N CYS A 69 0.59 11.37 2.39
CA CYS A 69 1.10 10.16 1.75
C CYS A 69 0.43 9.91 0.39
N TRP A 70 -0.88 10.15 0.29
CA TRP A 70 -1.62 9.99 -0.96
C TRP A 70 -1.22 11.01 -2.03
N VAL A 71 -0.95 12.27 -1.65
CA VAL A 71 -0.40 13.29 -2.56
C VAL A 71 0.99 12.86 -3.07
N HIS A 72 1.82 12.31 -2.19
CA HIS A 72 3.13 11.80 -2.58
C HIS A 72 3.03 10.62 -3.56
N HIS A 73 2.15 9.66 -3.25
CA HIS A 73 1.98 8.41 -4.00
C HIS A 73 0.51 7.97 -4.02
N PRO A 74 -0.29 8.40 -5.00
CA PRO A 74 -1.71 8.10 -5.09
C PRO A 74 -1.98 6.61 -5.28
N LEU A 75 -2.88 6.07 -4.46
CA LEU A 75 -3.29 4.66 -4.51
C LEU A 75 -4.80 4.56 -4.69
N GLU A 76 -5.25 3.60 -5.49
CA GLU A 76 -6.68 3.27 -5.56
C GLU A 76 -7.16 2.68 -4.24
N LYS A 77 -6.60 1.54 -3.85
CA LYS A 77 -6.83 0.88 -2.58
C LYS A 77 -5.47 0.63 -1.94
N GLY A 78 -5.09 1.51 -1.03
CA GLY A 78 -3.71 1.66 -0.58
C GLY A 78 -3.55 1.83 0.92
N SER A 79 -2.46 1.28 1.43
CA SER A 79 -2.01 1.48 2.80
C SER A 79 -0.59 2.04 2.80
N TYR A 80 -0.36 2.98 3.71
CA TYR A 80 0.94 3.60 3.93
C TYR A 80 1.48 3.19 5.29
N MET A 81 2.79 3.04 5.38
CA MET A 81 3.53 2.88 6.62
C MET A 81 4.54 4.03 6.72
N ILE A 82 4.23 5.02 7.55
CA ILE A 82 5.19 6.12 7.80
C ILE A 82 6.26 5.59 8.76
N ASP A 83 7.52 5.70 8.37
CA ASP A 83 8.66 5.30 9.20
C ASP A 83 8.81 6.22 10.42
N LEU A 84 8.84 5.64 11.62
CA LEU A 84 8.99 6.33 12.91
C LEU A 84 10.36 6.07 13.56
N SER A 85 11.30 5.44 12.87
CA SER A 85 12.63 5.09 13.38
C SER A 85 13.43 6.31 13.84
N GLN A 86 13.22 7.46 13.20
CA GLN A 86 13.94 8.70 13.51
C GLN A 86 13.35 9.46 14.70
N LEU A 87 12.22 9.01 15.26
CA LEU A 87 11.61 9.63 16.44
C LEU A 87 12.22 9.06 17.72
N SER A 88 12.22 9.87 18.80
CA SER A 88 12.50 9.33 20.13
C SER A 88 11.36 8.43 20.61
N GLU A 89 11.64 7.59 21.62
CA GLU A 89 10.60 6.77 22.25
C GLU A 89 9.47 7.61 22.84
N GLU A 90 9.81 8.74 23.46
CA GLU A 90 8.83 9.68 23.99
C GLU A 90 7.87 10.19 22.89
N GLN A 91 8.42 10.59 21.73
CA GLN A 91 7.62 11.06 20.60
C GLN A 91 6.74 9.95 20.01
N ARG A 92 7.26 8.73 19.88
CA ARG A 92 6.42 7.57 19.53
C ARG A 92 5.29 7.34 20.54
N GLY A 93 5.58 7.52 21.83
CA GLY A 93 4.61 7.46 22.90
C GLY A 93 3.52 8.53 22.78
N VAL A 94 3.85 9.75 22.33
CA VAL A 94 2.85 10.81 22.04
C VAL A 94 1.89 10.35 20.94
N ILE A 95 2.41 9.80 19.84
CA ILE A 95 1.60 9.31 18.71
C ILE A 95 0.69 8.16 19.16
N GLN A 96 1.24 7.20 19.91
CA GLN A 96 0.47 6.07 20.45
C GLN A 96 -0.67 6.56 21.35
N ARG A 97 -0.41 7.48 22.28
CA ARG A 97 -1.45 8.08 23.15
C ARG A 97 -2.49 8.85 22.34
N ALA A 98 -2.08 9.55 21.28
CA ALA A 98 -3.00 10.23 20.37
C ALA A 98 -3.93 9.24 19.65
N CYS A 99 -3.38 8.14 19.13
CA CYS A 99 -4.16 7.03 18.58
C CYS A 99 -5.18 6.54 19.63
N ASP A 100 -4.73 6.34 20.86
CA ASP A 100 -5.56 5.79 21.93
C ASP A 100 -6.71 6.72 22.36
N ARG A 101 -6.42 8.02 22.44
CA ARG A 101 -7.35 9.06 22.90
C ARG A 101 -8.39 9.46 21.85
N HIS A 102 -7.97 9.58 20.59
CA HIS A 102 -8.82 10.20 19.55
C HIS A 102 -9.50 9.19 18.63
N LEU A 103 -8.99 7.95 18.54
CA LEU A 103 -9.46 6.96 17.59
C LEU A 103 -10.15 5.78 18.29
N ALA A 104 -11.30 5.36 17.76
CA ALA A 104 -12.05 4.24 18.32
C ALA A 104 -11.35 2.90 18.01
N ARG A 105 -11.31 1.96 18.97
CA ARG A 105 -10.74 0.62 18.74
C ARG A 105 -11.48 -0.12 17.60
N ARG A 106 -10.72 -0.84 16.77
CA ARG A 106 -11.22 -1.60 15.61
C ARG A 106 -10.44 -2.90 15.44
N LYS A 107 -11.13 -4.03 15.33
CA LYS A 107 -10.50 -5.27 14.84
C LYS A 107 -10.12 -5.09 13.37
N SER A 108 -8.92 -5.54 13.02
CA SER A 108 -8.39 -5.50 11.67
C SER A 108 -8.00 -6.91 11.25
N SER A 109 -8.24 -7.28 10.00
CA SER A 109 -7.63 -8.49 9.43
C SER A 109 -6.25 -8.21 8.83
N HIS A 110 -5.76 -6.97 9.00
CA HIS A 110 -4.53 -6.44 8.42
C HIS A 110 -3.43 -6.43 9.48
N LEU A 111 -2.22 -6.88 9.10
CA LEU A 111 -1.01 -6.91 9.92
C LEU A 111 -1.21 -7.41 11.37
N GLY A 112 -1.05 -6.54 12.37
CA GLY A 112 -1.11 -6.86 13.80
C GLY A 112 -2.52 -7.18 14.33
N GLY A 113 -3.53 -7.17 13.47
CA GLY A 113 -4.87 -7.67 13.81
C GLY A 113 -5.73 -6.72 14.67
N ALA A 114 -5.13 -5.68 15.24
CA ALA A 114 -5.79 -4.68 16.07
C ALA A 114 -5.41 -3.28 15.62
N GLY A 115 -6.41 -2.45 15.35
CA GLY A 115 -6.22 -1.10 14.89
C GLY A 115 -7.22 -0.14 15.47
N ARG A 116 -7.25 1.07 14.90
CA ARG A 116 -8.15 2.13 15.34
C ARG A 116 -8.77 2.86 14.15
N SER A 117 -10.00 3.29 14.36
CA SER A 117 -10.88 3.90 13.38
C SER A 117 -10.84 5.42 13.51
N ALA A 118 -10.32 6.09 12.47
CA ALA A 118 -10.46 7.52 12.25
C ALA A 118 -11.65 7.83 11.30
N LYS A 119 -12.81 7.19 11.47
CA LYS A 119 -13.98 7.39 10.57
C LYS A 119 -14.65 8.77 10.67
N LYS A 120 -14.62 9.41 11.84
CA LYS A 120 -15.37 10.65 12.10
C LYS A 120 -14.83 11.77 11.22
N GLY A 121 -15.69 12.37 10.40
CA GLY A 121 -15.31 13.48 9.52
C GLY A 121 -14.49 13.07 8.30
N TRP A 122 -14.42 11.77 7.97
CA TRP A 122 -13.75 11.32 6.74
C TRP A 122 -14.41 11.94 5.51
N ALA A 123 -13.68 12.84 4.86
CA ALA A 123 -14.20 13.66 3.79
C ALA A 123 -13.28 13.67 2.56
N PHE A 124 -12.38 12.70 2.42
CA PHE A 124 -11.37 12.69 1.35
C PHE A 124 -11.85 11.96 0.09
N LEU A 125 -11.70 10.63 0.04
CA LEU A 125 -12.07 9.81 -1.11
C LEU A 125 -13.56 9.40 -1.07
N LYS A 126 -14.23 9.45 -2.22
CA LYS A 126 -15.54 8.80 -2.42
C LYS A 126 -15.39 7.29 -2.40
N GLY A 127 -16.45 6.57 -2.01
CA GLY A 127 -16.42 5.12 -1.81
C GLY A 127 -15.84 4.69 -0.46
N TYR A 128 -14.81 5.39 0.02
CA TYR A 128 -14.21 5.16 1.33
C TYR A 128 -14.99 5.85 2.45
N ARG A 129 -15.00 5.22 3.63
CA ARG A 129 -15.79 5.64 4.79
C ARG A 129 -14.96 5.79 6.07
N GLU A 130 -13.77 5.21 6.09
CA GLU A 130 -12.93 5.18 7.27
C GLU A 130 -11.45 5.20 6.91
N LEU A 131 -10.65 5.76 7.81
CA LEU A 131 -9.22 5.53 7.86
C LEU A 131 -8.88 4.62 9.05
N LEU A 132 -8.35 3.44 8.76
CA LEU A 132 -7.74 2.55 9.73
C LEU A 132 -6.33 3.05 10.05
N VAL A 133 -6.00 3.15 11.33
CA VAL A 133 -4.70 3.58 11.86
C VAL A 133 -4.18 2.53 12.82
N GLN A 134 -2.92 2.13 12.69
CA GLN A 134 -2.27 1.12 13.53
C GLN A 134 -0.81 1.53 13.79
N MET A 135 -0.33 1.32 15.03
CA MET A 135 1.10 1.34 15.31
C MET A 135 1.63 -0.07 15.03
N GLU A 136 2.64 -0.20 14.19
CA GLU A 136 3.11 -1.48 13.69
C GLU A 136 4.64 -1.59 13.77
N THR A 137 5.13 -2.63 14.43
CA THR A 137 6.56 -2.99 14.41
C THR A 137 6.82 -4.01 13.32
N THR A 138 7.80 -3.77 12.45
CA THR A 138 8.30 -4.79 11.51
C THR A 138 9.81 -4.83 11.54
N LYS A 139 10.39 -5.99 11.90
CA LYS A 139 11.85 -6.20 11.99
C LYS A 139 12.57 -5.14 12.85
N GLY A 140 11.96 -4.79 13.99
CA GLY A 140 12.50 -3.79 14.92
C GLY A 140 12.26 -2.32 14.52
N THR A 141 11.69 -2.07 13.35
CA THR A 141 11.31 -0.71 12.94
C THR A 141 9.84 -0.44 13.24
N GLU A 142 9.58 0.69 13.90
CA GLU A 142 8.25 1.20 14.23
C GLU A 142 7.66 2.01 13.08
N TYR A 143 6.38 1.79 12.78
CA TYR A 143 5.65 2.46 11.72
C TYR A 143 4.28 2.93 12.19
N LEU A 144 3.84 4.08 11.66
CA LEU A 144 2.43 4.45 11.67
C LEU A 144 1.77 3.93 10.39
N PHE A 145 1.04 2.83 10.51
CA PHE A 145 0.27 2.24 9.43
C PHE A 145 -1.08 2.93 9.28
N MET A 146 -1.46 3.25 8.04
CA MET A 146 -2.71 3.92 7.71
C MET A 146 -3.33 3.34 6.44
N LYS A 147 -4.63 3.05 6.45
CA LYS A 147 -5.35 2.45 5.32
C LYS A 147 -6.76 2.97 5.18
N ALA A 148 -7.13 3.42 3.99
CA ALA A 148 -8.52 3.77 3.71
C ALA A 148 -9.36 2.50 3.52
N GLU A 149 -10.50 2.45 4.21
CA GLU A 149 -11.44 1.32 4.20
C GLU A 149 -12.84 1.78 3.75
N ASP A 150 -13.51 0.93 2.98
CA ASP A 150 -14.83 1.15 2.38
C ASP A 150 -15.99 0.76 3.30
N TYR A 151 -15.68 0.12 4.41
CA TYR A 151 -16.62 -0.22 5.48
C TYR A 151 -15.97 -0.01 6.86
N GLY A 152 -16.81 0.23 7.87
CA GLY A 152 -16.41 0.23 9.28
C GLY A 152 -16.77 -1.06 10.01
N THR A 153 -16.56 -1.10 11.33
CA THR A 153 -16.92 -2.25 12.17
C THR A 153 -18.42 -2.31 12.53
N GLY A 154 -18.97 -3.54 12.60
CA GLY A 154 -20.36 -3.85 13.01
C GLY A 154 -21.04 -4.91 12.12
N LEU A 155 -22.31 -5.26 12.40
CA LEU A 155 -23.14 -6.15 11.55
C LEU A 155 -23.20 -5.66 10.09
N ARG A 156 -23.15 -4.34 9.88
CA ARG A 156 -23.05 -3.69 8.55
C ARG A 156 -21.65 -3.80 7.90
N GLY A 157 -20.62 -4.28 8.60
CA GLY A 157 -19.28 -4.58 8.07
C GLY A 157 -19.05 -6.07 7.81
N PHE A 158 -19.74 -6.96 8.53
CA PHE A 158 -19.66 -8.42 8.33
C PHE A 158 -20.21 -8.87 6.97
N ILE A 159 -21.34 -8.31 6.53
CA ILE A 159 -21.97 -8.61 5.24
C ILE A 159 -21.08 -8.16 4.05
N PRO A 160 -20.52 -6.94 4.03
CA PRO A 160 -19.51 -6.55 3.04
C PRO A 160 -18.24 -7.41 3.09
N HIS A 161 -17.75 -7.79 4.28
CA HIS A 161 -16.58 -8.65 4.39
C HIS A 161 -16.80 -10.05 3.81
N THR A 162 -17.95 -10.68 4.09
CA THR A 162 -18.29 -12.00 3.54
C THR A 162 -18.55 -11.92 2.05
N ARG A 163 -19.30 -10.92 1.57
CA ARG A 163 -19.51 -10.70 0.13
C ARG A 163 -18.20 -10.38 -0.59
N GLY A 164 -17.35 -9.56 0.00
CA GLY A 164 -16.00 -9.25 -0.50
C GLY A 164 -15.10 -10.47 -0.53
N TYR A 165 -15.19 -11.35 0.48
CA TYR A 165 -14.47 -12.62 0.53
C TYR A 165 -14.93 -13.60 -0.55
N PHE A 166 -16.24 -13.77 -0.75
CA PHE A 166 -16.78 -14.61 -1.83
C PHE A 166 -16.45 -14.04 -3.21
N HIS A 167 -16.58 -12.73 -3.40
CA HIS A 167 -16.16 -12.06 -4.63
C HIS A 167 -14.68 -12.30 -4.90
N MET A 168 -13.81 -12.04 -3.91
CA MET A 168 -12.36 -12.26 -4.00
C MET A 168 -12.01 -13.72 -4.28
N ARG A 169 -12.75 -14.69 -3.73
CA ARG A 169 -12.59 -16.11 -4.07
C ARG A 169 -12.95 -16.40 -5.52
N LYS A 170 -13.97 -15.75 -6.07
CA LYS A 170 -14.46 -15.99 -7.43
C LYS A 170 -13.66 -15.25 -8.51
N THR A 171 -13.25 -14.02 -8.24
CA THR A 171 -12.62 -13.12 -9.24
C THR A 171 -11.12 -12.95 -9.03
N GLY A 172 -10.57 -13.48 -7.94
CA GLY A 172 -9.16 -13.29 -7.57
C GLY A 172 -8.83 -11.91 -7.01
N HIS A 173 -9.81 -11.00 -6.93
CA HIS A 173 -9.63 -9.61 -6.52
C HIS A 173 -10.78 -9.16 -5.59
N GLY A 174 -10.49 -8.36 -4.55
CA GLY A 174 -11.54 -7.83 -3.66
C GLY A 174 -12.56 -6.91 -4.35
N LEU A 175 -13.58 -6.46 -3.62
CA LEU A 175 -14.48 -5.43 -4.13
C LEU A 175 -13.77 -4.08 -4.25
N THR A 176 -14.14 -3.35 -5.32
CA THR A 176 -13.71 -1.98 -5.58
C THR A 176 -14.53 -1.02 -4.73
N ALA A 177 -13.85 -0.17 -3.94
CA ALA A 177 -14.49 0.83 -3.11
C ALA A 177 -15.00 2.03 -3.93
N SER A 178 -14.24 2.44 -4.94
CA SER A 178 -14.54 3.56 -5.82
C SER A 178 -14.29 3.18 -7.27
N ALA A 179 -15.37 3.01 -8.04
CA ALA A 179 -15.29 2.66 -9.46
C ALA A 179 -14.52 3.71 -10.28
N ALA A 180 -14.71 4.99 -9.95
CA ALA A 180 -13.98 6.10 -10.60
C ALA A 180 -12.48 6.01 -10.33
N LEU A 181 -12.08 5.73 -9.09
CA LEU A 181 -10.67 5.61 -8.74
C LEU A 181 -10.02 4.35 -9.33
N ASN A 182 -10.77 3.25 -9.41
CA ASN A 182 -10.33 2.04 -10.11
C ASN A 182 -10.20 2.25 -11.62
N THR A 183 -11.10 3.01 -12.23
CA THR A 183 -10.98 3.41 -13.64
C THR A 183 -9.74 4.26 -13.83
N LEU A 184 -9.53 5.27 -12.98
CA LEU A 184 -8.35 6.13 -13.04
C LEU A 184 -7.03 5.35 -12.90
N ALA A 185 -7.00 4.35 -12.01
CA ALA A 185 -5.82 3.50 -11.82
C ALA A 185 -5.61 2.47 -12.94
N SER A 186 -6.68 2.06 -13.64
CA SER A 186 -6.62 0.98 -14.64
C SER A 186 -6.47 1.50 -16.07
N ALA A 187 -7.20 2.57 -16.41
CA ALA A 187 -7.12 3.24 -17.71
C ALA A 187 -5.99 4.28 -17.76
N GLY A 188 -5.57 4.78 -16.59
CA GLY A 188 -4.59 5.86 -16.49
C GLY A 188 -5.17 7.24 -16.82
N ASN A 189 -4.37 8.27 -16.57
CA ASN A 189 -4.64 9.63 -17.04
C ASN A 189 -3.28 10.32 -17.29
N PRO A 190 -3.11 11.08 -18.38
CA PRO A 190 -1.82 11.73 -18.69
C PRO A 190 -1.30 12.68 -17.60
N LEU A 191 -2.18 13.23 -16.76
CA LEU A 191 -1.85 14.18 -15.69
C LEU A 191 -1.58 13.54 -14.34
N VAL A 192 -1.94 12.26 -14.15
CA VAL A 192 -1.81 11.60 -12.85
C VAL A 192 -1.57 10.11 -12.97
N THR A 193 -0.64 9.61 -12.16
CA THR A 193 -0.46 8.19 -11.93
C THR A 193 -1.12 7.79 -10.62
N VAL A 194 -2.11 6.91 -10.67
CA VAL A 194 -2.70 6.24 -9.50
C VAL A 194 -2.36 4.77 -9.57
N GLU A 195 -1.63 4.26 -8.58
CA GLU A 195 -1.29 2.84 -8.55
C GLU A 195 -2.51 2.01 -8.09
N GLY A 196 -2.80 0.95 -8.83
CA GLY A 196 -3.88 0.02 -8.50
C GLY A 196 -3.54 -0.91 -7.33
N ARG A 197 -4.50 -1.08 -6.41
CA ARG A 197 -4.55 -2.16 -5.39
C ARG A 197 -3.22 -2.51 -4.70
N ALA A 198 -2.75 -1.63 -3.82
CA ALA A 198 -1.58 -1.84 -2.97
C ALA A 198 -1.90 -2.41 -1.56
N ALA A 199 -3.17 -2.42 -1.11
CA ALA A 199 -3.56 -2.75 0.28
C ALA A 199 -4.25 -4.11 0.49
N GLU A 200 -4.24 -5.00 -0.50
CA GLU A 200 -4.69 -6.38 -0.28
C GLU A 200 -3.49 -7.17 0.25
N ASN A 201 -3.56 -7.57 1.52
CA ASN A 201 -2.46 -8.19 2.27
C ASN A 201 -1.70 -9.25 1.47
N TYR A 202 -2.39 -10.00 0.62
CA TYR A 202 -1.80 -10.94 -0.33
C TYR A 202 -2.80 -11.10 -1.48
N ALA A 203 -2.38 -11.02 -2.74
CA ALA A 203 -3.18 -11.61 -3.82
C ALA A 203 -3.35 -13.12 -3.51
N ASN A 204 -4.49 -13.74 -3.84
CA ASN A 204 -4.77 -15.11 -3.42
C ASN A 204 -3.66 -16.10 -3.84
N GLY A 205 -3.06 -15.89 -5.02
CA GLY A 205 -1.90 -16.65 -5.50
C GLY A 205 -0.69 -16.47 -4.59
N TYR A 206 -0.28 -15.23 -4.31
CA TYR A 206 0.82 -14.94 -3.37
C TYR A 206 0.55 -15.48 -1.94
N LYS A 207 -0.70 -15.42 -1.45
CA LYS A 207 -1.07 -16.00 -0.14
C LYS A 207 -0.91 -17.52 -0.11
N ALA A 208 -1.40 -18.18 -1.15
CA ALA A 208 -1.27 -19.63 -1.31
C ALA A 208 0.20 -20.02 -1.47
N GLN A 209 0.99 -19.24 -2.20
CA GLN A 209 2.43 -19.44 -2.32
C GLN A 209 3.11 -19.40 -0.95
N LEU A 210 2.87 -18.37 -0.14
CA LEU A 210 3.48 -18.27 1.18
C LEU A 210 3.03 -19.41 2.11
N ARG A 211 1.72 -19.63 2.25
CA ARG A 211 1.17 -20.58 3.24
C ARG A 211 1.25 -22.03 2.79
N ASP A 212 0.86 -22.31 1.56
CA ASP A 212 0.61 -23.67 1.08
C ASP A 212 1.84 -24.27 0.39
N VAL A 213 2.65 -23.45 -0.29
CA VAL A 213 3.87 -23.89 -1.00
C VAL A 213 5.11 -23.72 -0.11
N LEU A 214 5.37 -22.50 0.36
CA LEU A 214 6.60 -22.14 1.08
C LEU A 214 6.52 -22.38 2.59
N LYS A 215 5.31 -22.65 3.12
CA LYS A 215 5.03 -22.84 4.56
C LYS A 215 5.45 -21.66 5.45
N LEU A 216 5.58 -20.47 4.88
CA LEU A 216 5.83 -19.22 5.60
C LEU A 216 4.52 -18.74 6.25
N ARG A 217 4.55 -18.56 7.58
CA ARG A 217 3.40 -18.15 8.38
C ARG A 217 3.64 -16.77 8.98
N GLY A 218 2.60 -15.94 8.99
CA GLY A 218 2.64 -14.59 9.57
C GLY A 218 2.14 -13.54 8.58
N THR A 219 1.75 -12.38 9.09
CA THR A 219 1.22 -11.27 8.29
C THR A 219 2.31 -10.29 7.83
N LYS A 220 3.53 -10.42 8.36
CA LYS A 220 4.66 -9.48 8.16
C LYS A 220 5.82 -10.06 7.35
N ILE A 221 5.56 -11.07 6.51
CA ILE A 221 6.57 -11.70 5.66
C ILE A 221 6.97 -10.71 4.55
N THR A 222 8.24 -10.33 4.50
CA THR A 222 8.77 -9.43 3.46
C THR A 222 9.13 -10.20 2.19
N VAL A 223 9.31 -9.50 1.07
CA VAL A 223 9.81 -10.11 -0.17
C VAL A 223 11.18 -10.78 0.05
N ARG A 224 12.05 -10.14 0.83
CA ARG A 224 13.38 -10.68 1.17
C ARG A 224 13.32 -11.92 2.07
N ASP A 225 12.24 -12.11 2.83
CA ASP A 225 12.00 -13.35 3.60
C ASP A 225 11.47 -14.48 2.70
N MET A 226 10.61 -14.13 1.74
CA MET A 226 9.98 -15.06 0.82
C MET A 226 10.98 -15.64 -0.20
N LEU A 227 11.86 -14.81 -0.75
CA LEU A 227 12.78 -15.18 -1.84
C LEU A 227 13.69 -16.38 -1.54
N PRO A 228 14.39 -16.45 -0.39
CA PRO A 228 15.17 -17.62 -0.02
C PRO A 228 14.35 -18.90 -0.04
N ALA A 229 13.16 -18.87 0.56
CA ALA A 229 12.27 -20.03 0.62
C ALA A 229 11.77 -20.42 -0.78
N LEU A 230 11.41 -19.44 -1.61
CA LEU A 230 10.97 -19.66 -2.99
C LEU A 230 12.04 -20.33 -3.83
N TYR A 231 13.27 -19.81 -3.79
CA TYR A 231 14.38 -20.34 -4.59
C TYR A 231 14.81 -21.72 -4.11
N GLN A 232 14.87 -21.93 -2.79
CA GLN A 232 15.16 -23.24 -2.23
C GLN A 232 14.08 -24.26 -2.61
N HIS A 233 12.80 -23.92 -2.46
CA HIS A 233 11.69 -24.80 -2.79
C HIS A 233 11.70 -25.20 -4.28
N ALA A 234 11.91 -24.22 -5.17
CA ALA A 234 11.99 -24.45 -6.61
C ALA A 234 13.33 -25.02 -7.07
N ARG A 235 14.33 -25.22 -6.19
CA ARG A 235 15.72 -25.56 -6.55
C ARG A 235 16.34 -24.60 -7.58
N TYR A 236 15.96 -23.33 -7.51
CA TYR A 236 16.51 -22.27 -8.35
C TYR A 236 17.78 -21.69 -7.70
N PRO A 237 18.84 -21.39 -8.47
CA PRO A 237 20.07 -20.82 -7.92
C PRO A 237 19.79 -19.53 -7.12
N ARG A 238 20.21 -19.53 -5.85
CA ARG A 238 20.02 -18.38 -4.97
C ARG A 238 21.13 -17.34 -5.22
N PRO A 239 20.80 -16.05 -5.45
CA PRO A 239 21.79 -14.99 -5.42
C PRO A 239 22.46 -14.92 -4.04
N GLY A 240 23.79 -14.80 -4.01
CA GLY A 240 24.58 -14.96 -2.78
C GLY A 240 24.08 -14.12 -1.59
N ASN A 241 23.83 -12.82 -1.81
CA ASN A 241 23.44 -11.91 -0.73
C ASN A 241 22.13 -11.14 -1.02
N LEU A 242 21.00 -11.85 -1.01
CA LEU A 242 19.66 -11.26 -1.14
C LEU A 242 19.35 -10.14 -0.14
N ALA A 243 20.00 -10.11 1.02
CA ALA A 243 19.76 -9.09 2.05
C ALA A 243 20.28 -7.71 1.61
N ASN A 244 21.39 -7.68 0.86
CA ASN A 244 22.06 -6.46 0.44
C ASN A 244 21.74 -6.05 -1.00
N MET A 245 20.98 -6.86 -1.73
CA MET A 245 20.55 -6.51 -3.09
C MET A 245 19.59 -5.32 -3.06
N SER A 246 19.76 -4.44 -4.05
CA SER A 246 18.80 -3.40 -4.41
C SER A 246 17.41 -3.99 -4.72
N ASN A 247 16.35 -3.20 -4.56
CA ASN A 247 15.02 -3.61 -4.99
C ASN A 247 14.97 -3.88 -6.50
N ARG A 248 15.78 -3.15 -7.29
CA ARG A 248 15.91 -3.41 -8.73
C ARG A 248 16.49 -4.79 -9.01
N GLU A 249 17.61 -5.14 -8.39
CA GLU A 249 18.25 -6.45 -8.54
C GLU A 249 17.33 -7.59 -8.08
N ILE A 250 16.60 -7.37 -6.98
CA ILE A 250 15.58 -8.33 -6.54
C ILE A 250 14.47 -8.50 -7.58
N GLY A 251 13.97 -7.40 -8.13
CA GLY A 251 12.95 -7.44 -9.17
C GLY A 251 13.43 -8.17 -10.42
N ASP A 252 14.67 -7.91 -10.86
CA ASP A 252 15.27 -8.60 -12.01
C ASP A 252 15.51 -10.10 -11.73
N SER A 253 15.91 -10.44 -10.50
CA SER A 253 16.03 -11.83 -10.04
C SER A 253 14.68 -12.56 -10.07
N LEU A 254 13.61 -11.93 -9.57
CA LEU A 254 12.25 -12.47 -9.60
C LEU A 254 11.72 -12.68 -11.02
N ILE A 255 11.99 -11.74 -11.94
CA ILE A 255 11.61 -11.87 -13.35
C ILE A 255 12.32 -13.07 -13.98
N SER A 256 13.62 -13.21 -13.71
CA SER A 256 14.43 -14.32 -14.21
C SER A 256 13.93 -15.67 -13.69
N PHE A 257 13.61 -15.74 -12.40
CA PHE A 257 12.96 -16.88 -11.78
C PHE A 257 11.63 -17.23 -12.46
N CYS A 258 10.73 -16.27 -12.63
CA CYS A 258 9.43 -16.47 -13.26
C CYS A 258 9.59 -17.02 -14.70
N ARG A 259 10.53 -16.46 -15.47
CA ARG A 259 10.83 -16.94 -16.83
C ARG A 259 11.33 -18.38 -16.79
N HIS A 260 12.21 -18.72 -15.86
CA HIS A 260 12.73 -20.08 -15.70
C HIS A 260 11.62 -21.09 -15.43
N VAL A 261 10.74 -20.80 -14.47
CA VAL A 261 9.60 -21.67 -14.15
C VAL A 261 8.69 -21.85 -15.37
N CYS A 262 8.36 -20.77 -16.10
CA CYS A 262 7.56 -20.88 -17.32
C CYS A 262 8.22 -21.77 -18.39
N MET A 263 9.53 -21.63 -18.61
CA MET A 263 10.25 -22.45 -19.60
C MET A 263 10.26 -23.94 -19.20
N GLN A 264 10.49 -24.26 -17.93
CA GLN A 264 10.49 -25.65 -17.46
C GLN A 264 9.10 -26.29 -17.59
N ARG A 265 8.03 -25.52 -17.35
CA ARG A 265 6.66 -25.98 -17.55
C ARG A 265 6.32 -26.25 -19.01
N GLY A 266 6.82 -25.41 -19.92
CA GLY A 266 6.69 -25.64 -21.37
C GLY A 266 7.48 -26.84 -21.88
N ARG A 267 8.53 -27.27 -21.16
CA ARG A 267 9.31 -28.48 -21.48
C ARG A 267 8.68 -29.75 -20.92
N GLY A 268 8.11 -29.71 -19.72
CA GLY A 268 7.48 -30.89 -19.08
C GLY A 268 6.23 -31.44 -19.79
N THR A 269 5.78 -30.83 -20.88
CA THR A 269 4.81 -31.39 -21.82
C THR A 269 5.45 -32.34 -22.84
N GLN A 270 6.78 -32.42 -22.90
CA GLN A 270 7.50 -33.38 -23.72
C GLN A 270 7.69 -34.72 -23.02
N PRO A 271 7.60 -35.86 -23.75
CA PRO A 271 7.83 -37.18 -23.19
C PRO A 271 9.22 -37.30 -22.56
N GLY A 272 9.30 -37.79 -21.32
CA GLY A 272 10.57 -38.08 -20.63
C GLY A 272 11.17 -36.95 -19.78
N THR A 273 10.62 -35.74 -19.82
CA THR A 273 11.07 -34.63 -18.95
C THR A 273 10.13 -34.44 -17.76
N SER A 274 10.64 -34.64 -16.53
CA SER A 274 9.89 -34.36 -15.31
C SER A 274 10.26 -32.98 -14.75
N ILE A 275 9.24 -32.18 -14.45
CA ILE A 275 9.43 -30.89 -13.79
C ILE A 275 9.76 -31.16 -12.31
N PRO A 276 10.75 -30.49 -11.71
CA PRO A 276 11.00 -30.60 -10.27
C PRO A 276 9.72 -30.29 -9.49
N LYS A 277 9.38 -31.14 -8.50
CA LYS A 277 8.14 -31.02 -7.71
C LYS A 277 7.89 -29.60 -7.17
N GLY A 278 8.94 -28.93 -6.69
CA GLY A 278 8.79 -27.57 -6.17
C GLY A 278 8.48 -26.50 -7.23
N MET A 279 8.83 -26.73 -8.50
CA MET A 279 8.42 -25.84 -9.59
C MET A 279 7.01 -26.14 -10.09
N SER A 280 6.55 -27.39 -10.02
CA SER A 280 5.19 -27.75 -10.44
C SER A 280 4.11 -27.25 -9.49
N GLU A 281 4.44 -27.06 -8.20
CA GLU A 281 3.55 -26.48 -7.17
C GLU A 281 3.37 -24.96 -7.31
N ILE A 282 4.20 -24.27 -8.11
CA ILE A 282 4.07 -22.83 -8.37
C ILE A 282 3.12 -22.63 -9.54
N THR A 283 1.93 -22.07 -9.30
CA THR A 283 0.86 -21.95 -10.32
C THR A 283 1.06 -20.74 -11.25
N PRO A 284 0.40 -20.68 -12.43
CA PRO A 284 0.45 -19.50 -13.30
C PRO A 284 0.00 -18.20 -12.61
N GLU A 285 -0.98 -18.29 -11.71
CA GLU A 285 -1.46 -17.15 -10.91
C GLU A 285 -0.37 -16.63 -9.98
N MET A 286 0.37 -17.54 -9.32
CA MET A 286 1.52 -17.17 -8.47
C MET A 286 2.62 -16.49 -9.29
N ILE A 287 2.89 -16.98 -10.50
CA ILE A 287 3.89 -16.38 -11.41
C ILE A 287 3.46 -14.96 -11.80
N SER A 288 2.20 -14.76 -12.18
CA SER A 288 1.65 -13.43 -12.48
C SER A 288 1.80 -12.47 -11.30
N ASP A 289 1.51 -12.93 -10.07
CA ASP A 289 1.65 -12.12 -8.87
C ASP A 289 3.12 -11.75 -8.58
N LEU A 290 4.05 -12.70 -8.74
CA LEU A 290 5.49 -12.47 -8.59
C LEU A 290 6.03 -11.48 -9.64
N GLN A 291 5.57 -11.57 -10.89
CA GLN A 291 5.95 -10.63 -11.95
C GLN A 291 5.44 -9.21 -11.66
N LYS A 292 4.22 -9.07 -11.15
CA LYS A 292 3.69 -7.77 -10.72
C LYS A 292 4.53 -7.21 -9.58
N LEU A 293 4.84 -8.02 -8.56
CA LEU A 293 5.69 -7.63 -7.44
C LEU A 293 7.08 -7.19 -7.90
N ALA A 294 7.69 -7.91 -8.84
CA ALA A 294 8.99 -7.56 -9.41
C ALA A 294 8.98 -6.20 -10.12
N LYS A 295 7.93 -5.91 -10.90
CA LYS A 295 7.76 -4.59 -11.53
C LYS A 295 7.66 -3.48 -10.50
N THR A 296 6.90 -3.70 -9.42
CA THR A 296 6.76 -2.68 -8.36
C THR A 296 8.07 -2.46 -7.61
N LEU A 297 8.84 -3.52 -7.29
CA LEU A 297 10.15 -3.37 -6.66
C LEU A 297 11.13 -2.56 -7.52
N LYS A 298 11.11 -2.76 -8.83
CA LYS A 298 11.94 -1.96 -9.75
C LYS A 298 11.53 -0.49 -9.77
N ALA A 299 10.24 -0.20 -9.60
CA ALA A 299 9.72 1.17 -9.56
C ALA A 299 10.02 1.88 -8.22
N ASP A 300 10.06 1.16 -7.11
CA ASP A 300 10.32 1.72 -5.77
C ASP A 300 11.73 2.32 -5.61
N GLY A 301 12.73 1.78 -6.31
CA GLY A 301 14.14 2.05 -6.02
C GLY A 301 14.57 1.54 -4.63
N ASP A 302 15.76 1.94 -4.16
CA ASP A 302 16.40 1.36 -2.97
C ASP A 302 16.08 2.06 -1.64
N ALA A 303 15.24 3.09 -1.67
CA ALA A 303 14.83 3.79 -0.46
C ALA A 303 14.01 2.91 0.51
N GLN A 304 13.51 1.74 0.07
CA GLN A 304 12.57 0.89 0.83
C GLN A 304 12.90 -0.61 0.73
N LEU A 305 13.91 -1.08 1.46
CA LEU A 305 14.39 -2.47 1.36
C LEU A 305 13.50 -3.51 2.09
N ASN A 306 12.63 -3.11 3.01
CA ASN A 306 11.87 -4.07 3.84
C ASN A 306 10.38 -4.19 3.46
N ARG A 307 10.05 -4.30 2.17
CA ARG A 307 8.65 -4.31 1.72
C ARG A 307 7.87 -5.55 2.20
N VAL A 308 6.79 -5.33 2.96
CA VAL A 308 5.75 -6.34 3.27
C VAL A 308 4.74 -6.30 2.12
N PHE A 309 5.01 -7.14 1.12
CA PHE A 309 4.22 -7.25 -0.12
C PHE A 309 4.03 -5.94 -0.90
N ARG A 310 2.88 -5.27 -0.79
CA ARG A 310 2.51 -4.08 -1.57
C ARG A 310 2.38 -2.79 -0.75
N GLU A 311 2.55 -2.86 0.57
CA GLU A 311 2.44 -1.66 1.41
C GLU A 311 3.49 -0.62 1.02
N ILE A 312 3.06 0.65 0.96
CA ILE A 312 3.94 1.76 0.61
C ILE A 312 4.56 2.28 1.91
N ARG A 313 5.85 1.99 2.10
CA ARG A 313 6.63 2.57 3.18
C ARG A 313 7.15 3.93 2.75
N VAL A 314 7.01 4.91 3.62
CA VAL A 314 7.44 6.29 3.33
C VAL A 314 8.27 6.83 4.48
N ALA A 315 9.42 7.41 4.15
CA ALA A 315 10.15 8.25 5.08
C ALA A 315 9.48 9.63 5.15
N PRO A 316 9.27 10.22 6.34
CA PRO A 316 8.64 11.53 6.50
C PRO A 316 9.22 12.61 5.57
N ALA A 317 10.55 12.73 5.51
CA ALA A 317 11.25 13.71 4.68
C ALA A 317 10.95 13.60 3.17
N VAL A 318 10.70 12.38 2.67
CA VAL A 318 10.36 12.14 1.26
C VAL A 318 8.95 12.66 0.95
N VAL A 319 8.01 12.47 1.89
CA VAL A 319 6.66 13.02 1.79
C VAL A 319 6.72 14.54 1.89
N ASP A 320 7.54 15.10 2.78
CA ASP A 320 7.72 16.54 2.95
C ASP A 320 8.22 17.22 1.68
N SER A 321 9.23 16.63 1.01
CA SER A 321 9.72 17.11 -0.29
C SER A 321 8.61 17.13 -1.35
N SER A 322 7.76 16.11 -1.36
CA SER A 322 6.61 16.06 -2.26
C SER A 322 5.54 17.10 -1.89
N LEU A 323 5.30 17.33 -0.60
CA LEU A 323 4.38 18.38 -0.14
C LEU A 323 4.89 19.78 -0.49
N LYS A 324 6.20 20.04 -0.38
CA LYS A 324 6.80 21.31 -0.80
C LYS A 324 6.46 21.61 -2.27
N THR A 325 6.75 20.64 -3.15
CA THR A 325 6.38 20.73 -4.57
C THR A 325 4.87 20.93 -4.76
N PHE A 326 4.05 20.18 -4.01
CA PHE A 326 2.59 20.28 -4.06
C PHE A 326 2.07 21.65 -3.65
N TYR A 327 2.75 22.36 -2.73
CA TYR A 327 2.36 23.72 -2.31
C TYR A 327 2.83 24.80 -3.28
N GLU A 328 3.99 24.61 -3.90
CA GLU A 328 4.66 25.57 -4.78
C GLU A 328 4.18 25.53 -6.23
N LEU A 329 3.46 24.47 -6.65
CA LEU A 329 2.86 24.41 -7.98
C LEU A 329 1.82 25.54 -8.19
N HIS A 330 2.29 26.67 -8.73
CA HIS A 330 1.44 27.77 -9.14
C HIS A 330 0.66 27.36 -10.40
N GLY A 331 -0.66 27.46 -10.30
CA GLY A 331 -1.61 27.36 -11.40
C GLY A 331 -2.81 28.22 -11.09
#